data_AF-A0A7M2Y5P9-F1
#
_entry.id   AF-A0A7M2Y5P9-F1
#
_cell.length_a   1.000
_cell.length_b   1.000
_cell.length_c   1.000
_cell.angle_alpha   90.00
_cell.angle_beta   90.00
_cell.angle_gamma   90.00
#
_symmetry.space_group_name_H-M   'P 1'
#
loop_
_entity.id
_entity.type
_entity.pdbx_description
1 polymer ?
#
loop_
_entity_poly.entity_id
_entity_poly.type
_entity_poly.pdbx_seq_one_letter_code
_entity_poly.pdbx_strand_id
1 'polypeptide(L)'
;MDDFDKIIKKLDEVYLYSGIAGLVFFLLLAIILTGFWIYFKSSIEKSAQYEFDAQLTKLQGEIQKTLNEKSNEQQALYSEKLALYQLDLNKELSKISSDLDFEKNQKIEIKNEERKSIIEFLGLYSDLVYGALDIKILDYGYNNYEEIKTRLKEIDRKYSALNVIQNNLKFWSDNHELVMESHKLQMVILDYSHFTQRLLGKLEFNLKWGKSLKDTFVENFTKSSDVTDFLKELAEEEKKIRMKNDELYTEYWKERKPYFDNFLNANNDFIKLAKTYIS
;
A
#
# COMPACT_ATOMS: atom_id res chain seq x y z
N MET A 1 -151.73 4.65 17.04
CA MET A 1 -150.74 5.73 17.18
C MET A 1 -149.39 5.23 17.71
N ASP A 2 -149.31 4.07 18.38
CA ASP A 2 -148.06 3.47 18.88
C ASP A 2 -147.07 2.92 17.83
N ASP A 3 -147.54 2.57 16.63
CA ASP A 3 -146.66 1.89 15.64
C ASP A 3 -145.74 2.86 14.87
N PHE A 4 -146.11 4.14 14.78
CA PHE A 4 -145.31 5.15 14.06
C PHE A 4 -144.08 5.60 14.87
N ASP A 5 -144.21 5.74 16.19
CA ASP A 5 -143.09 6.08 17.08
C ASP A 5 -142.05 4.96 17.16
N LYS A 6 -142.45 3.70 17.00
CA LYS A 6 -141.53 2.55 16.91
C LYS A 6 -140.70 2.55 15.63
N ILE A 7 -141.26 3.00 14.52
CA ILE A 7 -140.56 3.05 13.22
C ILE A 7 -139.53 4.19 13.24
N ILE A 8 -139.87 5.36 13.79
CA ILE A 8 -138.94 6.49 13.89
C ILE A 8 -137.77 6.15 14.84
N LYS A 9 -138.03 5.52 16.00
CA LYS A 9 -136.95 5.06 16.89
C LYS A 9 -136.01 4.05 16.23
N LYS A 10 -136.54 3.10 15.45
CA LYS A 10 -135.71 2.13 14.72
C LYS A 10 -134.90 2.78 13.59
N LEU A 11 -135.42 3.81 12.92
CA LEU A 11 -134.69 4.51 11.87
C LEU A 11 -133.53 5.33 12.44
N ASP A 12 -133.74 5.97 13.59
CA ASP A 12 -132.71 6.75 14.29
C ASP A 12 -131.60 5.86 14.87
N GLU A 13 -131.95 4.68 15.39
CA GLU A 13 -130.97 3.66 15.79
C GLU A 13 -130.10 3.18 14.60
N VAL A 14 -130.69 2.96 13.42
CA VAL A 14 -129.95 2.54 12.22
C VAL A 14 -129.02 3.65 11.70
N TYR A 15 -129.42 4.92 11.79
CA TYR A 15 -128.59 6.06 11.39
C TYR A 15 -127.41 6.28 12.38
N LEU A 16 -127.63 6.07 13.68
CA LEU A 16 -126.56 6.13 14.69
C LEU A 16 -125.53 5.00 14.50
N TYR A 17 -125.99 3.78 14.22
CA TYR A 17 -125.11 2.62 14.01
C TYR A 17 -124.31 2.70 12.71
N SER A 18 -124.86 3.23 11.63
CA SER A 18 -124.15 3.38 10.34
C SER A 18 -123.07 4.48 10.36
N GLY A 19 -123.31 5.58 11.08
CA GLY A 19 -122.30 6.63 11.28
C GLY A 19 -121.12 6.19 12.15
N ILE A 20 -121.39 5.47 13.24
CA ILE A 20 -120.35 4.93 14.13
C ILE A 20 -119.54 3.83 13.44
N ALA A 21 -120.19 2.93 12.68
CA ALA A 21 -119.50 1.88 11.94
C ALA A 21 -118.55 2.45 10.86
N GLY A 22 -118.95 3.52 10.17
CA GLY A 22 -118.08 4.20 9.19
C GLY A 22 -116.85 4.83 9.84
N LEU A 23 -117.00 5.42 11.02
CA LEU A 23 -115.90 6.05 11.77
C LEU A 23 -114.92 5.01 12.35
N VAL A 24 -115.45 3.87 12.82
CA VAL A 24 -114.64 2.73 13.25
C VAL A 24 -113.88 2.12 12.07
N PHE A 25 -114.53 1.96 10.92
CA PHE A 25 -113.87 1.45 9.71
C PHE A 25 -112.76 2.40 9.22
N PHE A 26 -113.00 3.71 9.23
CA PHE A 26 -112.00 4.72 8.85
C PHE A 26 -110.80 4.73 9.81
N LEU A 27 -111.03 4.61 11.12
CA LEU A 27 -109.96 4.46 12.12
C LEU A 27 -109.15 3.18 11.90
N LEU A 28 -109.81 2.05 11.63
CA LEU A 28 -109.14 0.79 11.32
C LEU A 28 -108.28 0.90 10.07
N LEU A 29 -108.81 1.54 9.02
CA LEU A 29 -108.11 1.74 7.76
C LEU A 29 -106.91 2.69 7.92
N ALA A 30 -107.06 3.75 8.73
CA ALA A 30 -105.96 4.64 9.10
C ALA A 30 -104.87 3.91 9.90
N ILE A 31 -105.24 3.05 10.86
CA ILE A 31 -104.27 2.24 11.62
C ILE A 31 -103.53 1.26 10.71
N ILE A 32 -104.24 0.57 9.80
CA ILE A 32 -103.64 -0.36 8.84
C ILE A 32 -102.69 0.37 7.88
N LEU A 33 -103.10 1.52 7.33
CA LEU A 33 -102.24 2.33 6.46
C LEU A 33 -101.01 2.86 7.19
N THR A 34 -101.16 3.30 8.43
CA THR A 34 -100.04 3.79 9.25
C THR A 34 -99.07 2.64 9.59
N GLY A 35 -99.60 1.47 9.95
CA GLY A 35 -98.79 0.27 10.20
C GLY A 35 -98.06 -0.21 8.95
N PHE A 36 -98.74 -0.20 7.79
CA PHE A 36 -98.13 -0.52 6.51
C PHE A 36 -97.04 0.49 6.12
N TRP A 37 -97.27 1.78 6.33
CA TRP A 37 -96.27 2.83 6.08
C TRP A 37 -95.03 2.68 6.96
N ILE A 38 -95.21 2.40 8.26
CA ILE A 38 -94.09 2.16 9.20
C ILE A 38 -93.31 0.91 8.79
N TYR A 39 -94.00 -0.17 8.44
CA TYR A 39 -93.36 -1.40 7.99
C TYR A 39 -92.58 -1.20 6.68
N PHE A 40 -93.21 -0.54 5.69
CA PHE A 40 -92.60 -0.26 4.40
C PHE A 40 -91.38 0.66 4.52
N LYS A 41 -91.49 1.73 5.32
CA LYS A 41 -90.38 2.64 5.64
C LYS A 41 -89.23 1.89 6.33
N SER A 42 -89.53 1.09 7.35
CA SER A 42 -88.51 0.31 8.07
C SER A 42 -87.84 -0.75 7.19
N SER A 43 -88.60 -1.38 6.28
CA SER A 43 -88.06 -2.34 5.32
C SER A 43 -87.12 -1.67 4.31
N ILE A 44 -87.48 -0.50 3.81
CA ILE A 44 -86.62 0.29 2.91
C ILE A 44 -85.36 0.76 3.65
N GLU A 45 -85.50 1.29 4.87
CA GLU A 45 -84.36 1.73 5.68
C GLU A 45 -83.38 0.58 5.98
N LYS A 46 -83.89 -0.60 6.35
CA LYS A 46 -83.04 -1.79 6.57
C LYS A 46 -82.39 -2.29 5.29
N SER A 47 -83.11 -2.30 4.17
CA SER A 47 -82.54 -2.69 2.88
C SER A 47 -81.45 -1.72 2.44
N ALA A 48 -81.69 -0.41 2.61
CA ALA A 48 -80.71 0.63 2.31
C ALA A 48 -79.48 0.54 3.22
N GLN A 49 -79.66 0.28 4.52
CA GLN A 49 -78.55 0.03 5.44
C GLN A 49 -77.75 -1.20 5.04
N TYR A 50 -78.41 -2.32 4.73
CA TYR A 50 -77.72 -3.55 4.34
C TYR A 50 -76.92 -3.37 3.05
N GLU A 51 -77.47 -2.68 2.06
CA GLU A 51 -76.78 -2.38 0.81
C GLU A 51 -75.62 -1.42 1.02
N PHE A 52 -75.79 -0.41 1.88
CA PHE A 52 -74.72 0.52 2.25
C PHE A 52 -73.59 -0.18 3.00
N ASP A 53 -73.89 -1.01 4.00
CA ASP A 53 -72.91 -1.78 4.77
C ASP A 53 -72.17 -2.79 3.89
N ALA A 54 -72.87 -3.43 2.94
CA ALA A 54 -72.26 -4.33 1.97
C ALA A 54 -71.28 -3.57 1.04
N GLN A 55 -71.66 -2.38 0.56
CA GLN A 55 -70.77 -1.53 -0.23
C GLN A 55 -69.57 -1.04 0.59
N LEU A 56 -69.77 -0.68 1.85
CA LEU A 56 -68.72 -0.18 2.74
C LEU A 56 -67.72 -1.28 3.08
N THR A 57 -68.20 -2.50 3.33
CA THR A 57 -67.34 -3.69 3.54
C THR A 57 -66.53 -4.01 2.29
N LYS A 58 -67.14 -3.92 1.11
CA LYS A 58 -66.44 -4.12 -0.17
C LYS A 58 -65.37 -3.04 -0.39
N LEU A 59 -65.69 -1.78 -0.12
CA LEU A 59 -64.75 -0.66 -0.23
C LEU A 59 -63.59 -0.80 0.75
N GLN A 60 -63.85 -1.20 2.01
CA GLN A 60 -62.80 -1.50 2.99
C GLN A 60 -61.88 -2.62 2.51
N GLY A 61 -62.43 -3.69 1.94
CA GLY A 61 -61.66 -4.79 1.36
C GLY A 61 -60.78 -4.35 0.18
N GLU A 62 -61.30 -3.54 -0.72
CA GLU A 62 -60.56 -2.97 -1.86
C GLU A 62 -59.45 -2.01 -1.40
N ILE A 63 -59.73 -1.15 -0.41
CA ILE A 63 -58.74 -0.26 0.20
C ILE A 63 -57.64 -1.06 0.86
N GLN A 64 -57.98 -2.08 1.67
CA GLN A 64 -57.02 -2.94 2.35
C GLN A 64 -56.13 -3.69 1.34
N LYS A 65 -56.73 -4.23 0.27
CA LYS A 65 -56.00 -4.91 -0.80
C LYS A 65 -55.03 -3.96 -1.50
N THR A 66 -55.49 -2.77 -1.88
CA THR A 66 -54.66 -1.75 -2.55
C THR A 66 -53.53 -1.26 -1.65
N LEU A 67 -53.78 -1.09 -0.34
CA LEU A 67 -52.77 -0.74 0.66
C LEU A 67 -51.70 -1.83 0.78
N ASN A 68 -52.11 -3.09 0.86
CA ASN A 68 -51.19 -4.22 0.93
C ASN A 68 -50.36 -4.35 -0.35
N GLU A 69 -50.96 -4.20 -1.53
CA GLU A 69 -50.26 -4.22 -2.82
C GLU A 69 -49.22 -3.10 -2.90
N LYS A 70 -49.60 -1.85 -2.61
CA LYS A 70 -48.66 -0.72 -2.59
C LYS A 70 -47.57 -0.86 -1.53
N SER A 71 -47.90 -1.40 -0.36
CA SER A 71 -46.92 -1.66 0.71
C SER A 71 -45.91 -2.72 0.27
N ASN A 72 -46.36 -3.81 -0.36
CA ASN A 72 -45.50 -4.87 -0.87
C ASN A 72 -44.61 -4.37 -2.02
N GLU A 73 -45.17 -3.56 -2.94
CA GLU A 73 -44.40 -2.92 -4.02
C GLU A 73 -43.32 -2.00 -3.47
N GLN A 74 -43.66 -1.14 -2.50
CA GLN A 74 -42.68 -0.28 -1.84
C GLN A 74 -41.59 -1.09 -1.13
N GLN A 75 -41.97 -2.14 -0.40
CA GLN A 75 -41.02 -3.00 0.29
C GLN A 75 -40.08 -3.72 -0.68
N ALA A 76 -40.59 -4.20 -1.81
CA ALA A 76 -39.77 -4.80 -2.88
C ALA A 76 -38.78 -3.78 -3.45
N LEU A 77 -39.25 -2.56 -3.76
CA LEU A 77 -38.43 -1.50 -4.33
C LEU A 77 -37.35 -1.00 -3.35
N TYR A 78 -37.66 -0.92 -2.05
CA TYR A 78 -36.66 -0.63 -1.02
C TYR A 78 -35.65 -1.77 -0.84
N SER A 79 -36.10 -3.02 -0.90
CA SER A 79 -35.21 -4.19 -0.80
C SER A 79 -34.25 -4.26 -1.98
N GLU A 80 -34.72 -3.99 -3.20
CA GLU A 80 -33.89 -3.89 -4.40
C GLU A 80 -32.85 -2.76 -4.28
N LYS A 81 -33.27 -1.57 -3.86
CA LYS A 81 -32.35 -0.45 -3.62
C LYS A 81 -31.31 -0.77 -2.55
N LEU A 82 -31.70 -1.42 -1.45
CA LEU A 82 -30.77 -1.85 -0.41
C LEU A 82 -29.76 -2.87 -0.95
N ALA A 83 -30.20 -3.83 -1.75
CA ALA A 83 -29.31 -4.80 -2.38
C ALA A 83 -28.31 -4.14 -3.33
N LEU A 84 -28.74 -3.17 -4.14
CA LEU A 84 -27.85 -2.39 -5.01
C LEU A 84 -26.83 -1.58 -4.20
N TYR A 85 -27.27 -0.88 -3.15
CA TYR A 85 -26.35 -0.13 -2.28
C TYR A 85 -25.34 -1.04 -1.57
N GLN A 86 -25.76 -2.21 -1.10
CA GLN A 86 -24.85 -3.19 -0.49
C GLN A 86 -23.84 -3.71 -1.50
N LEU A 87 -24.26 -3.96 -2.75
CA LEU A 87 -23.37 -4.40 -3.82
C LEU A 87 -22.33 -3.34 -4.17
N ASP A 88 -22.74 -2.08 -4.31
CA ASP A 88 -21.83 -0.96 -4.58
C ASP A 88 -20.85 -0.73 -3.42
N LEU A 89 -21.33 -0.74 -2.17
CA LEU A 89 -20.46 -0.64 -0.98
C LEU A 89 -19.44 -1.77 -0.91
N ASN A 90 -19.86 -3.02 -1.18
CA ASN A 90 -18.94 -4.15 -1.18
C ASN A 90 -17.88 -4.02 -2.29
N LYS A 91 -18.25 -3.49 -3.46
CA LYS A 91 -17.33 -3.23 -4.55
C LYS A 91 -16.30 -2.16 -4.20
N GLU A 92 -16.74 -1.05 -3.59
CA GLU A 92 -15.85 0.01 -3.13
C GLU A 92 -14.92 -0.47 -2.00
N LEU A 93 -15.45 -1.18 -1.01
CA LEU A 93 -14.65 -1.77 0.08
C LEU A 93 -13.62 -2.75 -0.45
N SER A 94 -13.99 -3.61 -1.40
CA SER A 94 -13.05 -4.54 -2.03
C SER A 94 -11.94 -3.80 -2.78
N LYS A 95 -12.27 -2.71 -3.49
CA LYS A 95 -11.28 -1.88 -4.17
C LYS A 95 -10.32 -1.22 -3.18
N ILE A 96 -10.85 -0.56 -2.15
CA ILE A 96 -10.05 0.11 -1.12
C ILE A 96 -9.15 -0.90 -0.40
N SER A 97 -9.67 -2.08 -0.07
CA SER A 97 -8.88 -3.15 0.55
C SER A 97 -7.73 -3.58 -0.35
N SER A 98 -7.98 -3.77 -1.65
CA SER A 98 -6.94 -4.14 -2.63
C SER A 98 -5.89 -3.06 -2.78
N ASP A 99 -6.29 -1.79 -2.86
CA ASP A 99 -5.38 -0.65 -2.97
C ASP A 99 -4.49 -0.54 -1.71
N LEU A 100 -5.07 -0.76 -0.52
CA LEU A 100 -4.36 -0.72 0.75
C LEU A 100 -3.38 -1.89 0.91
N ASP A 101 -3.77 -3.09 0.47
CA ASP A 101 -2.86 -4.25 0.42
C ASP A 101 -1.72 -4.03 -0.56
N PHE A 102 -1.98 -3.42 -1.72
CA PHE A 102 -0.95 -3.06 -2.70
C PHE A 102 0.05 -2.05 -2.11
N GLU A 103 -0.43 -0.94 -1.52
CA GLU A 103 0.44 0.06 -0.88
C GLU A 103 1.26 -0.53 0.27
N LYS A 104 0.65 -1.40 1.08
CA LYS A 104 1.33 -2.07 2.19
C LYS A 104 2.46 -2.96 1.66
N ASN A 105 2.20 -3.76 0.63
CA ASN A 105 3.19 -4.64 0.03
C ASN A 105 4.33 -3.83 -0.59
N GLN A 106 4.02 -2.74 -1.30
CA GLN A 106 5.03 -1.84 -1.87
C GLN A 106 5.92 -1.21 -0.79
N LYS A 107 5.34 -0.76 0.34
CA LYS A 107 6.11 -0.22 1.47
C LYS A 107 7.03 -1.26 2.10
N ILE A 108 6.58 -2.52 2.19
CA ILE A 108 7.41 -3.63 2.69
C ILE A 108 8.58 -3.89 1.73
N GLU A 109 8.32 -3.92 0.44
CA GLU A 109 9.33 -4.14 -0.60
C GLU A 109 10.40 -3.04 -0.60
N ILE A 110 9.99 -1.76 -0.55
CA ILE A 110 10.92 -0.62 -0.47
C ILE A 110 11.83 -0.74 0.76
N LYS A 111 11.27 -1.05 1.94
CA LYS A 111 12.06 -1.25 3.17
C LYS A 111 13.03 -2.42 3.06
N ASN A 112 12.65 -3.50 2.38
CA ASN A 112 13.52 -4.64 2.17
C ASN A 112 14.69 -4.30 1.23
N GLU A 113 14.44 -3.57 0.14
CA GLU A 113 15.49 -3.11 -0.78
C GLU A 113 16.41 -2.05 -0.14
N GLU A 114 15.88 -1.16 0.71
CA GLU A 114 16.67 -0.25 1.53
C GLU A 114 17.63 -1.05 2.44
N ARG A 115 17.11 -1.99 3.23
CA ARG A 115 17.92 -2.84 4.13
C ARG A 115 18.99 -3.61 3.37
N LYS A 116 18.63 -4.20 2.23
CA LYS A 116 19.56 -4.93 1.37
C LYS A 116 20.68 -4.02 0.85
N SER A 117 20.34 -2.82 0.39
CA SER A 117 21.32 -1.83 -0.09
C SER A 117 22.30 -1.42 1.02
N ILE A 118 21.83 -1.26 2.27
CA ILE A 118 22.69 -1.00 3.42
C ILE A 118 23.67 -2.16 3.64
N ILE A 119 23.18 -3.40 3.65
CA ILE A 119 24.01 -4.60 3.87
C ILE A 119 25.05 -4.76 2.75
N GLU A 120 24.66 -4.57 1.49
CA GLU A 120 25.56 -4.61 0.35
C GLU A 120 26.63 -3.52 0.43
N PHE A 121 26.26 -2.31 0.87
CA PHE A 121 27.20 -1.21 1.07
C PHE A 121 28.23 -1.55 2.15
N LEU A 122 27.77 -2.08 3.29
CA LEU A 122 28.61 -2.58 4.39
C LEU A 122 29.61 -3.62 3.91
N GLY A 123 29.15 -4.61 3.15
CA GLY A 123 29.99 -5.67 2.61
C GLY A 123 31.06 -5.12 1.67
N LEU A 124 30.67 -4.29 0.70
CA LEU A 124 31.60 -3.78 -0.32
C LEU A 124 32.67 -2.85 0.25
N TYR A 125 32.32 -1.92 1.14
CA TYR A 125 33.38 -1.08 1.70
C TYR A 125 34.30 -1.90 2.60
N SER A 126 33.77 -2.89 3.33
CA SER A 126 34.59 -3.74 4.20
C SER A 126 35.61 -4.52 3.36
N ASP A 127 35.15 -5.12 2.26
CA ASP A 127 35.98 -5.84 1.30
C ASP A 127 37.02 -4.94 0.61
N LEU A 128 36.71 -3.66 0.43
CA LEU A 128 37.64 -2.68 -0.12
C LEU A 128 38.69 -2.29 0.93
N VAL A 129 38.26 -1.82 2.10
CA VAL A 129 39.15 -1.23 3.13
C VAL A 129 39.98 -2.28 3.85
N TYR A 130 39.37 -3.38 4.29
CA TYR A 130 40.06 -4.44 5.03
C TYR A 130 40.64 -5.53 4.12
N GLY A 131 40.34 -5.49 2.82
CA GLY A 131 40.82 -6.45 1.83
C GLY A 131 41.78 -5.83 0.83
N ALA A 132 41.27 -5.00 -0.08
CA ALA A 132 42.07 -4.47 -1.18
C ALA A 132 43.00 -3.32 -0.79
N LEU A 133 42.67 -2.53 0.24
CA LEU A 133 43.50 -1.42 0.74
C LEU A 133 44.45 -1.83 1.89
N ASP A 134 44.25 -3.00 2.51
CA ASP A 134 45.18 -3.55 3.49
C ASP A 134 46.36 -4.23 2.77
N ILE A 135 47.34 -3.41 2.38
CA ILE A 135 48.48 -3.88 1.60
C ILE A 135 49.51 -4.52 2.53
N LYS A 136 49.82 -5.80 2.29
CA LYS A 136 50.97 -6.50 2.87
C LYS A 136 52.02 -6.71 1.79
N ILE A 137 53.02 -5.84 1.75
CA ILE A 137 54.15 -6.01 0.83
C ILE A 137 55.17 -6.92 1.53
N LEU A 138 55.27 -8.16 1.07
CA LEU A 138 56.14 -9.19 1.66
C LEU A 138 57.54 -9.25 1.02
N ASP A 139 57.68 -8.76 -0.22
CA ASP A 139 58.95 -8.68 -0.94
C ASP A 139 58.89 -7.57 -2.00
N TYR A 140 60.02 -6.93 -2.30
CA TYR A 140 60.19 -5.92 -3.36
C TYR A 140 60.88 -6.50 -4.60
N GLY A 141 60.90 -7.82 -4.73
CA GLY A 141 61.32 -8.48 -5.95
C GLY A 141 60.46 -8.06 -7.15
N TYR A 142 61.08 -7.92 -8.32
CA TYR A 142 60.42 -7.60 -9.59
C TYR A 142 59.33 -8.63 -9.99
N ASN A 143 59.33 -9.81 -9.38
CA ASN A 143 58.29 -10.83 -9.55
C ASN A 143 56.92 -10.37 -9.01
N ASN A 144 56.87 -9.38 -8.13
CA ASN A 144 55.63 -8.91 -7.51
C ASN A 144 54.93 -7.81 -8.33
N TYR A 145 55.48 -7.40 -9.48
CA TYR A 145 54.87 -6.41 -10.36
C TYR A 145 53.44 -6.79 -10.79
N GLU A 146 53.21 -8.05 -11.20
CA GLU A 146 51.87 -8.47 -11.64
C GLU A 146 50.87 -8.54 -10.49
N GLU A 147 51.33 -8.81 -9.27
CA GLU A 147 50.49 -8.79 -8.07
C GLU A 147 50.04 -7.36 -7.75
N ILE A 148 50.96 -6.40 -7.76
CA ILE A 148 50.63 -4.98 -7.54
C ILE A 148 49.67 -4.46 -8.61
N LYS A 149 49.93 -4.78 -9.87
CA LYS A 149 49.05 -4.41 -10.98
C LYS A 149 47.65 -5.01 -10.84
N THR A 150 47.56 -6.27 -10.42
CA THR A 150 46.28 -6.94 -10.14
C THR A 150 45.56 -6.25 -8.98
N ARG A 151 46.30 -5.86 -7.93
CA ARG A 151 45.74 -5.15 -6.78
C ARG A 151 45.20 -3.77 -7.15
N LEU A 152 45.94 -2.99 -7.95
CA LEU A 152 45.49 -1.68 -8.45
C LEU A 152 44.15 -1.80 -9.18
N LYS A 153 44.01 -2.78 -10.07
CA LYS A 153 42.75 -3.09 -10.76
C LYS A 153 41.64 -3.51 -9.80
N GLU A 154 41.97 -4.29 -8.77
CA GLU A 154 41.00 -4.70 -7.76
C GLU A 154 40.45 -3.51 -6.98
N ILE A 155 41.32 -2.56 -6.59
CA ILE A 155 40.91 -1.31 -5.91
C ILE A 155 39.94 -0.53 -6.80
N ASP A 156 40.29 -0.29 -8.08
CA ASP A 156 39.42 0.43 -9.02
C ASP A 156 38.06 -0.26 -9.19
N ARG A 157 38.06 -1.59 -9.35
CA ARG A 157 36.85 -2.38 -9.50
C ARG A 157 35.97 -2.29 -8.26
N LYS A 158 36.54 -2.48 -7.07
CA LYS A 158 35.80 -2.46 -5.80
C LYS A 158 35.27 -1.06 -5.48
N TYR A 159 36.04 -0.01 -5.73
CA TYR A 159 35.59 1.37 -5.55
C TYR A 159 34.44 1.72 -6.52
N SER A 160 34.53 1.29 -7.78
CA SER A 160 33.45 1.45 -8.76
C SER A 160 32.17 0.74 -8.31
N ALA A 161 32.29 -0.49 -7.80
CA ALA A 161 31.15 -1.24 -7.25
C ALA A 161 30.55 -0.55 -6.01
N LEU A 162 31.40 -0.01 -5.12
CA LEU A 162 30.97 0.76 -3.96
C LEU A 162 30.13 1.97 -4.38
N ASN A 163 30.52 2.68 -5.44
CA ASN A 163 29.76 3.81 -5.97
C ASN A 163 28.38 3.40 -6.50
N VAL A 164 28.26 2.26 -7.18
CA VAL A 164 26.97 1.75 -7.65
C VAL A 164 26.05 1.45 -6.46
N ILE A 165 26.56 0.75 -5.45
CA ILE A 165 25.74 0.39 -4.29
C ILE A 165 25.39 1.62 -3.42
N GLN A 166 26.27 2.62 -3.32
CA GLN A 166 25.94 3.89 -2.67
C GLN A 166 24.77 4.59 -3.37
N ASN A 167 24.75 4.59 -4.71
CA ASN A 167 23.62 5.15 -5.46
C ASN A 167 22.34 4.33 -5.27
N ASN A 168 22.43 3.00 -5.17
CA ASN A 168 21.28 2.16 -4.84
C ASN A 168 20.72 2.48 -3.45
N LEU A 169 21.60 2.65 -2.45
CA LEU A 169 21.19 3.08 -1.10
C LEU A 169 20.49 4.44 -1.14
N LYS A 170 21.04 5.40 -1.90
CA LYS A 170 20.42 6.72 -2.11
C LYS A 170 19.05 6.63 -2.79
N PHE A 171 18.87 5.68 -3.71
CA PHE A 171 17.61 5.51 -4.43
C PHE A 171 16.51 4.92 -3.54
N TRP A 172 16.85 3.93 -2.70
CA TRP A 172 15.87 3.22 -1.88
C TRP A 172 15.63 3.84 -0.50
N SER A 173 16.52 4.72 -0.02
CA SER A 173 16.40 5.31 1.31
C SER A 173 15.81 6.72 1.27
N ASP A 174 14.71 6.91 2.02
CA ASP A 174 14.14 8.23 2.30
C ASP A 174 14.88 8.95 3.45
N ASN A 175 15.79 8.26 4.18
CA ASN A 175 16.53 8.88 5.27
C ASN A 175 17.73 9.67 4.75
N HIS A 176 17.56 10.99 4.70
CA HIS A 176 18.61 11.91 4.28
C HIS A 176 19.92 11.77 5.07
N GLU A 177 19.85 11.55 6.38
CA GLU A 177 21.04 11.43 7.24
C GLU A 177 21.83 10.16 6.89
N LEU A 178 21.15 9.02 6.71
CA LEU A 178 21.77 7.77 6.29
C LEU A 178 22.48 7.93 4.94
N VAL A 179 21.83 8.58 3.97
CA VAL A 179 22.41 8.86 2.66
C VAL A 179 23.64 9.76 2.78
N MET A 180 23.56 10.82 3.59
CA MET A 180 24.68 11.74 3.79
C MET A 180 25.87 11.07 4.47
N GLU A 181 25.66 10.26 5.50
CA GLU A 181 26.74 9.52 6.16
C GLU A 181 27.35 8.45 5.24
N SER A 182 26.54 7.77 4.42
CA SER A 182 27.07 6.83 3.41
C SER A 182 27.99 7.53 2.40
N HIS A 183 27.62 8.75 1.98
CA HIS A 183 28.41 9.54 1.04
C HIS A 183 29.71 10.04 1.68
N LYS A 184 29.66 10.54 2.92
CA LYS A 184 30.87 10.92 3.67
C LYS A 184 31.83 9.75 3.81
N LEU A 185 31.32 8.57 4.17
CA LEU A 185 32.13 7.36 4.26
C LEU A 185 32.77 7.00 2.91
N GLN A 186 32.00 7.05 1.82
CA GLN A 186 32.51 6.84 0.47
C GLN A 186 33.65 7.80 0.10
N MET A 187 33.51 9.09 0.42
CA MET A 187 34.53 10.11 0.13
C MET A 187 35.83 9.85 0.90
N VAL A 188 35.74 9.48 2.18
CA VAL A 188 36.94 9.13 2.96
C VAL A 188 37.60 7.86 2.44
N ILE A 189 36.81 6.88 1.98
CA ILE A 189 37.34 5.68 1.33
C ILE A 189 38.03 6.04 0.00
N LEU A 190 37.48 6.96 -0.78
CA LEU A 190 38.10 7.45 -2.02
C LEU A 190 39.48 8.04 -1.74
N ASP A 191 39.58 8.91 -0.74
CA ASP A 191 40.85 9.51 -0.35
C ASP A 191 41.88 8.44 0.06
N TYR A 192 41.44 7.43 0.80
CA TYR A 192 42.30 6.32 1.18
C TYR A 192 42.70 5.44 -0.01
N SER A 193 41.79 5.20 -0.96
CA SER A 193 42.06 4.53 -2.23
C SER A 193 43.10 5.29 -3.05
N HIS A 194 42.93 6.60 -3.24
CA HIS A 194 43.86 7.45 -3.98
C HIS A 194 45.26 7.46 -3.35
N PHE A 195 45.34 7.59 -2.02
CA PHE A 195 46.61 7.48 -1.29
C PHE A 195 47.31 6.14 -1.58
N THR A 196 46.57 5.03 -1.45
CA THR A 196 47.10 3.68 -1.64
C THR A 196 47.53 3.45 -3.09
N GLN A 197 46.71 3.86 -4.06
CA GLN A 197 46.99 3.73 -5.49
C GLN A 197 48.19 4.57 -5.92
N ARG A 198 48.38 5.79 -5.38
CA ARG A 198 49.55 6.62 -5.65
C ARG A 198 50.84 5.88 -5.31
N LEU A 199 50.89 5.23 -4.16
CA LEU A 199 52.08 4.51 -3.68
C LEU A 199 52.29 3.20 -4.44
N LEU A 200 51.23 2.43 -4.64
CA LEU A 200 51.29 1.20 -5.42
C LEU A 200 51.67 1.47 -6.88
N GLY A 201 51.21 2.57 -7.48
CA GLY A 201 51.58 2.96 -8.85
C GLY A 201 53.05 3.34 -8.99
N LYS A 202 53.60 4.08 -8.00
CA LYS A 202 55.05 4.34 -7.93
C LYS A 202 55.85 3.04 -7.79
N LEU A 203 55.38 2.13 -6.95
CA LEU A 203 56.03 0.83 -6.74
C LEU A 203 55.93 -0.05 -8.00
N GLU A 204 54.77 -0.12 -8.66
CA GLU A 204 54.58 -0.81 -9.93
C GLU A 204 55.58 -0.30 -10.97
N PHE A 205 55.74 1.02 -11.09
CA PHE A 205 56.70 1.63 -12.01
C PHE A 205 58.15 1.21 -11.69
N ASN A 206 58.55 1.27 -10.42
CA ASN A 206 59.89 0.86 -9.99
C ASN A 206 60.15 -0.63 -10.26
N LEU A 207 59.18 -1.51 -9.97
CA LEU A 207 59.32 -2.95 -10.21
C LEU A 207 59.35 -3.29 -11.71
N LYS A 208 58.57 -2.60 -12.52
CA LYS A 208 58.61 -2.73 -13.99
C LYS A 208 59.98 -2.34 -14.54
N TRP A 209 60.55 -1.25 -14.04
CA TRP A 209 61.90 -0.83 -14.41
C TRP A 209 62.95 -1.86 -13.98
N GLY A 210 62.87 -2.35 -12.74
CA GLY A 210 63.75 -3.41 -12.24
C GLY A 210 63.66 -4.71 -13.07
N LYS A 211 62.45 -5.09 -13.50
CA LYS A 211 62.25 -6.23 -14.42
C LYS A 211 62.96 -5.98 -15.76
N SER A 212 62.77 -4.80 -16.36
CA SER A 212 63.42 -4.45 -17.63
C SER A 212 64.95 -4.49 -17.53
N LEU A 213 65.51 -3.98 -16.42
CA LEU A 213 66.95 -4.03 -16.18
C LEU A 213 67.46 -5.47 -16.07
N LYS A 214 66.75 -6.33 -15.35
CA LYS A 214 67.10 -7.76 -15.25
C LYS A 214 67.03 -8.46 -16.60
N ASP A 215 65.98 -8.24 -17.37
CA ASP A 215 65.83 -8.87 -18.69
C ASP A 215 66.98 -8.44 -19.62
N THR A 216 67.33 -7.15 -19.59
CA THR A 216 68.49 -6.58 -20.30
C THR A 216 69.82 -7.18 -19.82
N PHE A 217 69.99 -7.39 -18.51
CA PHE A 217 71.16 -8.07 -17.95
C PHE A 217 71.30 -9.48 -18.51
N VAL A 218 70.25 -10.29 -18.43
CA VAL A 218 70.27 -11.69 -18.88
C VAL A 218 70.60 -11.78 -20.36
N GLU A 219 70.03 -10.90 -21.18
CA GLU A 219 70.29 -10.86 -22.62
C GLU A 219 71.74 -10.49 -22.95
N ASN A 220 72.35 -9.53 -22.23
CA ASN A 220 73.70 -9.04 -22.56
C ASN A 220 74.81 -9.85 -21.89
N PHE A 221 74.58 -10.39 -20.69
CA PHE A 221 75.52 -11.28 -20.00
C PHE A 221 75.84 -12.53 -20.83
N THR A 222 74.88 -13.00 -21.63
CA THR A 222 75.07 -14.15 -22.53
C THR A 222 75.86 -13.81 -23.80
N LYS A 223 76.16 -12.53 -24.09
CA LYS A 223 76.72 -12.05 -25.36
C LYS A 223 78.10 -11.36 -25.27
N SER A 224 78.62 -11.03 -24.09
CA SER A 224 79.87 -10.25 -23.95
C SER A 224 80.92 -10.92 -23.05
N SER A 225 82.21 -10.76 -23.38
CA SER A 225 83.36 -11.15 -22.56
C SER A 225 83.93 -10.02 -21.70
N ASP A 226 83.62 -8.76 -22.02
CA ASP A 226 84.00 -7.57 -21.24
C ASP A 226 82.75 -6.98 -20.58
N VAL A 227 82.45 -7.50 -19.40
CA VAL A 227 81.13 -7.41 -18.76
C VAL A 227 81.17 -6.44 -17.57
N THR A 228 82.35 -6.03 -17.11
CA THR A 228 82.54 -5.54 -15.74
C THR A 228 81.93 -4.16 -15.45
N ASP A 229 82.02 -3.19 -16.36
CA ASP A 229 81.53 -1.83 -16.10
C ASP A 229 80.02 -1.69 -16.35
N PHE A 230 79.50 -2.36 -17.39
CA PHE A 230 78.06 -2.47 -17.62
C PHE A 230 77.35 -3.18 -16.47
N LEU A 231 77.94 -4.23 -15.89
CA LEU A 231 77.36 -4.88 -14.70
C LEU A 231 77.39 -4.01 -13.44
N LYS A 232 78.42 -3.18 -13.26
CA LYS A 232 78.46 -2.24 -12.14
C LYS A 232 77.33 -1.22 -12.26
N GLU A 233 77.12 -0.65 -13.43
CA GLU A 233 76.04 0.31 -13.68
C GLU A 233 74.66 -0.31 -13.41
N LEU A 234 74.42 -1.54 -13.90
CA LEU A 234 73.18 -2.27 -13.62
C LEU A 234 72.97 -2.59 -12.14
N ALA A 235 74.03 -3.00 -11.43
CA ALA A 235 73.97 -3.29 -10.00
C ALA A 235 73.71 -2.01 -9.16
N GLU A 236 74.27 -0.87 -9.56
CA GLU A 236 73.99 0.42 -8.94
C GLU A 236 72.54 0.86 -9.16
N GLU A 237 72.01 0.71 -10.37
CA GLU A 237 70.60 1.00 -10.66
C GLU A 237 69.65 0.09 -9.88
N GLU A 238 69.94 -1.21 -9.76
CA GLU A 238 69.16 -2.12 -8.92
C GLU A 238 69.14 -1.67 -7.45
N LYS A 239 70.31 -1.28 -6.91
CA LYS A 239 70.43 -0.76 -5.54
C LYS A 239 69.59 0.49 -5.34
N LYS A 240 69.60 1.44 -6.29
CA LYS A 240 68.77 2.64 -6.24
C LYS A 240 67.27 2.30 -6.24
N ILE A 241 66.83 1.34 -7.04
CA ILE A 241 65.42 0.91 -7.09
C ILE A 241 64.98 0.30 -5.76
N ARG A 242 65.81 -0.57 -5.16
CA ARG A 242 65.51 -1.16 -3.85
C ARG A 242 65.36 -0.08 -2.77
N MET A 243 66.29 0.86 -2.71
CA MET A 243 66.21 1.99 -1.76
C MET A 243 64.91 2.80 -1.93
N LYS A 244 64.54 3.13 -3.19
CA LYS A 244 63.28 3.83 -3.47
C LYS A 244 62.05 3.02 -3.05
N ASN A 245 62.07 1.69 -3.18
CA ASN A 245 60.97 0.83 -2.76
C ASN A 245 60.83 0.79 -1.22
N ASP A 246 61.94 0.74 -0.49
CA ASP A 246 61.96 0.81 0.97
C ASP A 246 61.43 2.15 1.48
N GLU A 247 61.79 3.26 0.81
CA GLU A 247 61.26 4.60 1.09
C GLU A 247 59.74 4.65 0.90
N LEU A 248 59.21 4.11 -0.21
CA LEU A 248 57.76 4.07 -0.49
C LEU A 248 56.99 3.27 0.55
N TYR A 249 57.56 2.16 1.04
CA TYR A 249 56.94 1.38 2.10
C TYR A 249 56.93 2.11 3.43
N THR A 250 58.02 2.78 3.76
CA THR A 250 58.11 3.61 4.95
C THR A 250 57.11 4.76 4.90
N GLU A 251 56.96 5.41 3.73
CA GLU A 251 55.94 6.43 3.46
C GLU A 251 54.53 5.86 3.68
N TYR A 252 54.23 4.67 3.12
CA TYR A 252 52.93 4.01 3.29
C TYR A 252 52.56 3.85 4.76
N TRP A 253 53.41 3.22 5.57
CA TRP A 253 53.07 2.95 6.98
C TRP A 253 53.02 4.22 7.83
N LYS A 254 53.85 5.21 7.51
CA LYS A 254 53.85 6.50 8.20
C LYS A 254 52.59 7.31 7.91
N GLU A 255 52.17 7.37 6.65
CA GLU A 255 51.07 8.23 6.20
C GLU A 255 49.70 7.54 6.22
N ARG A 256 49.63 6.21 6.30
CA ARG A 256 48.36 5.45 6.30
C ARG A 256 47.44 5.82 7.46
N LYS A 257 48.01 6.04 8.66
CA LYS A 257 47.23 6.17 9.90
C LYS A 257 46.14 7.26 9.83
N PRO A 258 46.42 8.51 9.42
CA PRO A 258 45.41 9.54 9.22
C PRO A 258 44.23 9.12 8.33
N TYR A 259 44.50 8.46 7.19
CA TYR A 259 43.44 8.00 6.28
C TYR A 259 42.56 6.92 6.92
N PHE A 260 43.19 5.97 7.63
CA PHE A 260 42.48 4.90 8.30
C PHE A 260 41.68 5.40 9.51
N ASP A 261 42.22 6.34 10.29
CA ASP A 261 41.52 6.96 11.43
C ASP A 261 40.30 7.75 10.96
N ASN A 262 40.41 8.50 9.84
CA ASN A 262 39.28 9.18 9.22
C ASN A 262 38.19 8.18 8.79
N PHE A 263 38.59 7.07 8.18
CA PHE A 263 37.67 6.01 7.78
C PHE A 263 36.94 5.44 9.01
N LEU A 264 37.65 5.13 10.09
CA LEU A 264 37.05 4.59 11.31
C LEU A 264 35.99 5.53 11.89
N ASN A 265 36.27 6.84 11.91
CA ASN A 265 35.32 7.84 12.39
C ASN A 265 34.05 7.86 11.53
N ALA A 266 34.18 8.02 10.21
CA ALA A 266 33.03 8.02 9.29
C ALA A 266 32.26 6.68 9.31
N ASN A 267 32.98 5.56 9.47
CA ASN A 267 32.39 4.24 9.58
C ASN A 267 31.55 4.09 10.85
N ASN A 268 32.04 4.60 11.98
CA ASN A 268 31.29 4.54 13.24
C ASN A 268 29.98 5.33 13.17
N ASP A 269 30.01 6.51 12.54
CA ASP A 269 28.82 7.35 12.34
C ASP A 269 27.80 6.63 11.44
N PHE A 270 28.25 6.08 10.31
CA PHE A 270 27.39 5.30 9.42
C PHE A 270 26.82 4.04 10.08
N ILE A 271 27.65 3.24 10.76
CA ILE A 271 27.23 2.00 11.43
C ILE A 271 26.18 2.25 12.50
N LYS A 272 26.30 3.37 13.25
CA LYS A 272 25.33 3.73 14.28
C LYS A 272 23.93 3.92 13.68
N LEU A 273 23.84 4.55 12.51
CA LEU A 273 22.58 4.72 11.78
C LEU A 273 22.15 3.40 11.13
N ALA A 274 23.03 2.71 10.41
CA ALA A 274 22.71 1.46 9.70
C ALA A 274 22.12 0.38 10.63
N LYS A 275 22.57 0.31 11.89
CA LYS A 275 22.04 -0.64 12.88
C LYS A 275 20.54 -0.47 13.12
N THR A 276 19.98 0.72 13.04
CA THR A 276 18.54 0.93 13.26
C THR A 276 17.67 0.37 12.15
N TYR A 277 18.26 0.04 11.00
CA TYR A 277 17.58 -0.53 9.82
C TYR A 277 17.78 -2.04 9.69
N ILE A 278 18.86 -2.56 10.27
CA ILE A 278 19.23 -3.97 10.18
C ILE A 278 18.67 -4.79 11.36
N SER A 279 18.46 -4.16 12.52
CA SER A 279 17.90 -4.76 13.73
C SER A 279 16.41 -5.06 13.56
#